data_AF-A0A0R2ZJM0-F1
#
_entry.id   AF-A0A0R2ZJM0-F1
#
_cell.length_a   1.000
_cell.length_b   1.000
_cell.length_c   1.000
_cell.angle_alpha   90.00
_cell.angle_beta   90.00
_cell.angle_gamma   90.00
#
_symmetry.space_group_name_H-M   'P 1'
#
loop_
_entity.id
_entity.type
_entity.pdbx_description
1 polymer ?
#
loop_
_entity_poly.entity_id
_entity_poly.type
_entity_poly.pdbx_seq_one_letter_code
_entity_poly.pdbx_strand_id
1 'polypeptide(L)' 'MRVFAWLFSSTPDYRDFALLDNHGVCIAFKRCTAQPANGDWVAVNEINLSWLGRPLPGRARTV' A
#
# COMPACT_ATOMS: atom_id res chain seq x y z
N MET A 1 26.90 -15.89 -27.07
CA MET A 1 25.99 -14.73 -27.08
C MET A 1 24.85 -15.01 -26.11
N ARG A 2 24.76 -14.24 -25.00
CA ARG A 2 23.82 -14.48 -23.89
C ARG A 2 22.59 -13.59 -24.11
N VAL A 3 21.48 -14.17 -24.55
CA VAL A 3 20.18 -13.47 -24.68
C VAL A 3 19.07 -14.36 -24.11
N PHE A 4 19.12 -14.62 -22.80
CA PHE A 4 18.08 -15.36 -22.07
C PHE A 4 17.71 -14.73 -20.71
N ALA A 5 18.03 -13.44 -20.50
CA ALA A 5 17.77 -12.78 -19.22
C ALA A 5 16.45 -11.99 -19.16
N TRP A 6 15.68 -11.90 -20.25
CA TRP A 6 14.47 -11.06 -20.33
C TRP A 6 13.20 -11.71 -19.78
N LEU A 7 13.24 -12.99 -19.40
CA LEU A 7 12.08 -13.70 -18.83
C LEU A 7 11.99 -13.59 -17.29
N PHE A 8 13.00 -13.01 -16.64
CA PHE A 8 12.96 -12.68 -15.21
C PHE A 8 12.58 -11.21 -15.01
N SER A 9 11.51 -10.76 -15.66
CA SER A 9 10.87 -9.51 -15.25
C SER A 9 10.26 -9.75 -13.88
N SER A 10 10.94 -9.29 -12.82
CA SER A 10 10.39 -9.28 -11.48
C SER A 10 9.05 -8.56 -11.56
N THR A 11 7.95 -9.30 -11.37
CA THR A 11 6.61 -8.70 -11.33
C THR A 11 6.67 -7.58 -10.28
N PRO A 12 6.30 -6.33 -10.63
CA PRO A 12 6.36 -5.25 -9.66
C PRO A 12 5.47 -5.63 -8.48
N ASP A 13 6.06 -5.69 -7.29
CA ASP A 13 5.33 -6.00 -6.07
C ASP A 13 4.49 -4.78 -5.67
N TYR A 14 3.25 -4.77 -6.14
CA TYR A 14 2.30 -3.72 -5.83
C TYR A 14 1.78 -3.90 -4.41
N ARG A 15 2.00 -2.89 -3.59
CA ARG A 15 1.50 -2.84 -2.22
C ARG A 15 0.34 -1.87 -2.12
N ASP A 16 -0.59 -2.20 -1.25
CA ASP A 16 -1.73 -1.37 -0.93
C ASP A 16 -1.39 -0.51 0.30
N PHE A 17 -1.75 0.77 0.22
CA PHE A 17 -1.52 1.74 1.27
C PHE A 17 -2.81 2.48 1.60
N ALA A 18 -2.99 2.76 2.89
CA ALA A 18 -4.02 3.65 3.41
C ALA A 18 -3.35 4.91 4.00
N LEU A 19 -3.83 6.09 3.61
CA LEU A 19 -3.40 7.35 4.21
C LEU A 19 -4.26 7.62 5.44
N LEU A 20 -3.61 7.83 6.58
CA LEU A 20 -4.28 8.25 7.79
C LEU A 20 -4.15 9.76 8.00
N ASP A 21 -5.15 10.33 8.66
CA ASP A 21 -5.02 11.66 9.25
C ASP A 21 -4.33 11.59 10.63
N ASN A 22 -4.18 12.76 11.25
CA ASN A 22 -3.54 12.90 12.56
C ASN A 22 -4.33 12.23 13.72
N HIS A 23 -5.56 11.77 13.47
CA HIS A 23 -6.41 11.03 14.40
C HIS A 23 -6.43 9.52 14.11
N GLY A 24 -5.69 9.06 13.09
CA GLY A 24 -5.65 7.67 12.67
C GLY A 24 -6.84 7.23 11.81
N VAL A 25 -7.62 8.20 11.30
CA VAL A 25 -8.75 7.97 10.40
C VAL A 25 -8.26 7.82 8.97
N CYS A 26 -8.74 6.79 8.27
CA CYS A 26 -8.37 6.55 6.89
C CYS A 26 -9.07 7.55 5.96
N ILE A 27 -8.29 8.34 5.21
CA ILE A 27 -8.80 9.40 4.33
C ILE A 27 -8.52 9.14 2.84
N ALA A 28 -7.57 8.27 2.50
CA ALA A 28 -7.30 7.90 1.11
C ALA A 28 -6.65 6.53 0.99
N PHE A 29 -6.65 5.98 -0.23
CA PHE A 29 -5.98 4.74 -0.58
C PHE A 29 -5.07 4.93 -1.79
N LYS A 30 -4.01 4.13 -1.87
CA LYS A 30 -3.09 4.11 -3.01
C LYS A 30 -2.47 2.72 -3.17
N ARG A 31 -2.44 2.24 -4.41
CA ARG A 31 -1.68 1.04 -4.79
C ARG A 31 -0.41 1.46 -5.51
N CYS A 32 0.75 1.16 -4.94
CA CYS A 32 2.04 1.47 -5.57
C CYS A 32 3.14 0.50 -5.12
N THR A 33 4.22 0.43 -5.89
CA THR A 33 5.34 -0.48 -5.61
C THR A 33 6.30 0.10 -4.57
N ALA A 34 6.48 1.42 -4.59
CA ALA A 34 7.31 2.16 -3.64
C ALA A 34 6.48 2.71 -2.46
N GLN A 35 7.11 2.80 -1.29
CA GLN A 35 6.54 3.50 -0.12
C GLN A 35 6.30 4.97 -0.50
N PRO A 36 5.08 5.51 -0.30
CA PRO A 36 4.83 6.93 -0.50
C PRO A 36 5.69 7.79 0.43
N ALA A 37 6.24 8.89 -0.09
CA ALA A 37 7.19 9.73 0.64
C ALA A 37 6.55 10.74 1.61
N ASN A 38 5.26 11.03 1.46
CA ASN A 38 4.58 12.13 2.15
C ASN A 38 3.24 11.71 2.77
N GLY A 39 3.03 12.09 4.04
CA GLY A 39 1.83 11.74 4.79
C GLY A 39 1.92 10.38 5.47
N ASP A 40 0.97 10.11 6.37
CA ASP A 40 0.94 8.90 7.19
C ASP A 40 0.37 7.70 6.42
N TRP A 41 1.09 7.29 5.37
CA TRP A 41 0.76 6.10 4.60
C TRP A 41 1.19 4.84 5.33
N VAL A 42 0.21 3.99 5.62
CA VAL A 42 0.43 2.68 6.22
C VAL A 42 0.17 1.60 5.18
N ALA A 43 1.07 0.63 5.10
CA ALA A 43 0.86 -0.56 4.29
C ALA A 43 -0.30 -1.38 4.87
N VAL A 44 -1.19 -1.81 3.98
CA VAL A 44 -2.36 -2.63 4.32
C VAL A 44 -2.40 -3.86 3.43
N ASN A 45 -2.98 -4.94 3.95
CA ASN A 45 -3.09 -6.19 3.19
C ASN A 45 -4.07 -6.08 2.03
N GLU A 46 -5.05 -5.17 2.12
CA GLU A 46 -6.06 -4.93 1.09
C GLU A 46 -6.61 -3.49 1.19
N ILE A 47 -7.14 -2.99 0.08
CA ILE A 47 -7.95 -1.76 0.07
C ILE A 47 -9.40 -2.11 0.42
N ASN A 48 -9.89 -1.54 1.52
CA ASN A 48 -11.27 -1.71 1.95
C ASN A 48 -11.93 -0.35 2.16
N LEU A 49 -12.86 -0.01 1.25
CA LEU A 49 -13.54 1.28 1.24
C LEU A 49 -14.37 1.55 2.51
N SER A 50 -14.75 0.52 3.26
CA SER A 50 -15.48 0.68 4.51
C SER A 50 -14.67 1.40 5.60
N TRP A 51 -13.34 1.47 5.46
CA TRP A 51 -12.48 2.19 6.40
C TRP A 51 -12.43 3.69 6.13
N LEU A 52 -12.89 4.15 4.96
CA LEU A 52 -12.85 5.56 4.62
C LEU A 52 -13.68 6.39 5.63
N GLY A 53 -13.06 7.41 6.21
CA GLY A 53 -13.67 8.22 7.26
C GLY A 53 -13.77 7.51 8.62
N ARG A 54 -13.14 6.34 8.79
CA ARG A 54 -13.10 5.59 10.06
C ARG A 54 -11.66 5.30 10.50
N PRO A 55 -11.43 5.05 11.80
CA PRO A 55 -10.12 4.60 12.29
C PRO A 55 -9.68 3.31 11.61
N LEU A 56 -8.42 3.24 11.18
CA LEU A 56 -7.90 2.04 10.53
C LEU A 56 -7.81 0.88 11.54
N PRO A 57 -8.43 -0.28 11.28
CA PRO A 57 -8.35 -1.42 12.18
C PRO A 57 -6.90 -1.91 12.32
N GLY A 58 -6.47 -2.25 13.54
CA GLY A 58 -5.10 -2.73 13.78
C GLY A 58 -4.72 -3.96 12.95
N ARG A 59 -5.70 -4.82 12.62
CA ARG A 59 -5.51 -6.02 11.77
C ARG A 59 -5.36 -5.72 10.28
N ALA A 60 -5.71 -4.51 9.83
CA ALA A 60 -5.58 -4.12 8.43
C ALA A 60 -4.12 -3.81 8.05
N ARG A 61 -3.30 -3.43 9.04
CA ARG A 61 -1.90 -3.07 8.85
C ARG A 61 -1.08 -4.32 8.56
N THR A 62 -0.24 -4.24 7.54
CA THR A 62 0.82 -5.24 7.31
C THR A 62 2.00 -4.87 8.21
N VAL A 63 2.50 -5.85 8.98
CA VAL A 63 3.67 -5.69 9.86
C VAL A 63 4.98 -5.65 9.09
#